data_AF-A0A7R9QBW4-F1
#
_entry.id   AF-A0A7R9QBW4-F1
#
_cell.length_a   1.000
_cell.length_b   1.000
_cell.length_c   1.000
_cell.angle_alpha   90.00
_cell.angle_beta   90.00
_cell.angle_gamma   90.00
#
_symmetry.space_group_name_H-M   'P 1'
#
loop_
_entity.id
_entity.type
_entity.pdbx_description
1 polymer ?
#
loop_
_entity_poly.entity_id
_entity_poly.type
_entity_poly.pdbx_seq_one_letter_code
_entity_poly.pdbx_strand_id
1 'polypeptide(L)'
;MGSKMAQTNWEMANSMENVESIDEIYKYNRKQQQDILTAKPWEKDPHYFKDIRVSALALLKMVMHARSGGTLEVMGLLLGKVDANTMIAMDSFALPVEGT
;
A
#
# COMPACT_ATOMS: atom_id res chain seq x y z
N MET A 1 -20.85 -9.49 -16.89
CA MET A 1 -20.84 -8.13 -17.47
C MET A 1 -20.87 -7.05 -16.38
N GLY A 2 -21.76 -7.11 -15.37
CA GLY A 2 -21.84 -6.08 -14.32
C GLY A 2 -20.59 -5.91 -13.44
N SER A 3 -19.90 -6.99 -13.07
CA SER A 3 -18.69 -6.92 -12.20
C SER A 3 -17.54 -6.14 -12.84
N LYS A 4 -17.30 -6.32 -14.14
CA LYS A 4 -16.23 -5.62 -14.86
C LYS A 4 -16.50 -4.12 -14.96
N MET A 5 -17.75 -3.72 -15.21
CA MET A 5 -18.12 -2.29 -15.20
C MET A 5 -17.97 -1.67 -13.81
N ALA A 6 -18.38 -2.39 -12.75
CA ALA A 6 -18.21 -1.92 -11.38
C ALA A 6 -16.72 -1.76 -11.00
N GLN A 7 -15.87 -2.69 -11.44
CA GLN A 7 -14.43 -2.59 -11.25
C GLN A 7 -13.84 -1.36 -11.95
N THR A 8 -14.17 -1.15 -13.23
CA THR A 8 -13.69 0.03 -13.97
C THR A 8 -14.14 1.34 -13.32
N ASN A 9 -15.39 1.40 -12.84
CA ASN A 9 -15.88 2.57 -12.11
C ASN A 9 -15.12 2.78 -10.79
N TRP A 10 -14.78 1.71 -10.08
CA TRP A 10 -13.99 1.78 -8.85
C TRP A 10 -12.56 2.26 -9.11
N GLU A 11 -11.90 1.75 -10.15
CA GLU A 11 -10.57 2.19 -10.57
C GLU A 11 -10.58 3.69 -10.94
N MET A 12 -11.57 4.13 -11.71
CA MET A 12 -11.73 5.53 -12.11
C MET A 12 -12.01 6.44 -10.91
N ALA A 13 -12.91 6.04 -10.00
CA ALA A 13 -13.27 6.83 -8.82
C ALA A 13 -12.11 6.99 -7.82
N ASN A 14 -11.18 6.02 -7.78
CA ASN A 14 -9.97 6.11 -6.96
C ASN A 14 -8.78 6.69 -7.74
N SER A 15 -8.99 7.22 -8.95
CA SER A 15 -7.94 7.78 -9.81
C SER A 15 -6.74 6.85 -9.97
N MET A 16 -7.00 5.55 -10.14
CA MET A 16 -5.95 4.56 -10.23
C MET A 16 -5.17 4.72 -11.53
N GLU A 17 -3.86 4.88 -11.39
CA GLU A 17 -2.95 4.95 -12.53
C GLU A 17 -2.46 3.56 -12.91
N ASN A 18 -2.56 3.22 -14.20
CA ASN A 18 -1.93 2.03 -14.72
C ASN A 18 -0.45 2.35 -14.97
N VAL A 19 0.43 1.57 -14.34
CA VAL A 19 1.88 1.77 -14.48
C VAL A 19 2.34 0.81 -15.57
N GLU A 20 2.54 1.34 -16.77
CA GLU A 20 2.95 0.54 -17.95
C GLU A 20 4.31 -0.14 -17.75
N SER A 21 5.18 0.43 -16.90
CA SER A 21 6.40 -0.22 -16.42
C SER A 21 6.13 -0.97 -15.11
N ILE A 22 5.51 -2.16 -15.21
CA ILE A 22 5.49 -3.14 -14.10
C ILE A 22 6.88 -3.32 -13.48
N ASP A 23 7.94 -3.08 -14.25
CA ASP A 23 9.29 -3.23 -13.80
C ASP A 23 9.77 -2.20 -12.77
N GLU A 24 9.49 -0.90 -12.85
CA GLU A 24 10.21 0.05 -11.97
C GLU A 24 9.70 0.04 -10.52
N ILE A 25 8.38 -0.02 -10.33
CA ILE A 25 7.79 -0.05 -8.99
C ILE A 25 7.97 -1.43 -8.35
N TYR A 26 7.87 -2.52 -9.10
CA TYR A 26 8.00 -3.87 -8.55
C TYR A 26 9.46 -4.36 -8.51
N LYS A 27 10.42 -3.74 -9.22
CA LYS A 27 11.84 -4.06 -9.06
C LYS A 27 12.29 -3.77 -7.64
N TYR A 28 12.72 -4.83 -6.96
CA TYR A 28 13.27 -4.74 -5.63
C TYR A 28 14.80 -4.63 -5.72
N ASN A 29 15.35 -3.44 -5.49
CA ASN A 29 16.78 -3.25 -5.35
C ASN A 29 17.20 -3.38 -3.88
N ARG A 30 17.67 -4.58 -3.52
CA ARG A 30 18.08 -4.89 -2.13
C ARG A 30 19.14 -3.94 -1.59
N LYS A 31 20.10 -3.52 -2.43
CA LYS A 31 21.18 -2.62 -2.01
C LYS A 31 20.64 -1.23 -1.68
N GLN A 32 19.83 -0.66 -2.58
CA GLN A 32 19.18 0.63 -2.36
C GLN A 32 18.31 0.62 -1.08
N GLN A 33 17.54 -0.43 -0.87
CA GLN A 33 16.74 -0.57 0.36
C GLN A 33 17.62 -0.63 1.60
N GLN A 34 18.69 -1.42 1.57
CA GLN A 34 19.60 -1.52 2.70
C GLN A 34 20.28 -0.18 3.00
N ASP A 35 20.71 0.55 1.97
CA ASP A 35 21.37 1.85 2.13
C ASP A 35 20.42 2.87 2.79
N ILE A 36 19.15 2.91 2.37
CA ILE A 36 18.12 3.78 2.98
C ILE A 36 17.85 3.37 4.43
N LEU A 37 17.70 2.07 4.70
CA LEU A 37 17.45 1.53 6.05
C LEU A 37 18.63 1.75 6.99
N THR A 38 19.86 1.76 6.49
CA THR A 38 21.05 2.07 7.28
C THR A 38 21.19 3.57 7.52
N ALA A 39 20.90 4.41 6.52
CA ALA A 39 21.01 5.86 6.64
C ALA A 39 19.95 6.48 7.56
N LYS A 40 18.76 5.86 7.65
CA LYS A 40 17.63 6.27 8.48
C LYS A 40 17.33 7.78 8.45
N PRO A 41 17.12 8.37 7.25
CA PRO A 41 16.96 9.81 7.12
C PRO A 41 15.76 10.39 7.91
N TRP A 42 14.73 9.57 8.16
CA TRP A 42 13.59 9.92 9.01
C TRP A 42 13.94 10.17 10.49
N GLU A 43 15.10 9.72 10.98
CA GLU A 43 15.56 10.07 12.35
C GLU A 43 16.00 11.54 12.42
N LYS A 44 16.35 12.15 11.29
CA LYS A 44 16.80 13.55 11.21
C LYS A 44 15.67 14.52 10.87
N ASP A 45 14.70 14.07 10.08
CA ASP A 45 13.53 14.85 9.71
C ASP A 45 12.24 14.05 10.01
N PRO A 46 11.45 14.46 11.03
CA PRO A 46 10.15 13.85 11.33
C PRO A 46 9.15 13.91 10.15
N HIS A 47 9.37 14.80 9.18
CA HIS A 47 8.54 14.94 7.99
C HIS A 47 9.19 14.35 6.73
N TYR A 48 10.19 13.47 6.87
CA TYR A 48 10.93 12.90 5.74
C TYR A 48 10.01 12.26 4.68
N PHE A 49 9.02 11.48 5.12
CA PHE A 49 8.05 10.87 4.22
C PHE A 49 6.98 11.88 3.81
N LYS A 50 6.81 12.06 2.50
CA LYS A 50 5.85 13.00 1.93
C LYS A 50 4.68 12.30 1.25
N ASP A 51 4.94 11.14 0.68
CA ASP A 51 4.01 10.44 -0.19
C ASP A 51 3.85 8.97 0.19
N ILE A 52 2.68 8.42 -0.13
CA ILE A 52 2.42 6.98 -0.07
C ILE A 52 1.76 6.52 -1.36
N ARG A 53 2.25 5.41 -1.90
CA ARG A 53 1.66 4.72 -3.06
C ARG A 53 1.12 3.37 -2.60
N VAL A 54 -0.15 3.12 -2.85
CA VAL A 54 -0.83 1.89 -2.43
C VAL A 54 -1.24 1.10 -3.67
N SER A 55 -0.87 -0.18 -3.74
CA SER A 55 -1.30 -1.04 -4.84
C SER A 55 -2.81 -1.26 -4.79
N ALA A 56 -3.44 -1.42 -5.96
CA ALA A 56 -4.87 -1.72 -6.04
C ALA A 56 -5.23 -3.01 -5.27
N LEU A 57 -4.31 -4.00 -5.25
CA LEU A 57 -4.46 -5.24 -4.49
C LEU A 57 -4.50 -4.97 -2.98
N ALA A 58 -3.53 -4.22 -2.45
CA ALA A 58 -3.44 -3.91 -1.03
C ALA A 58 -4.68 -3.12 -0.58
N LEU A 59 -5.10 -2.12 -1.37
CA LEU A 59 -6.29 -1.32 -1.10
C LEU A 59 -7.55 -2.18 -1.06
N LEU A 60 -7.76 -3.02 -2.07
CA LEU A 60 -8.95 -3.87 -2.15
C LEU A 60 -9.01 -4.84 -0.96
N LYS A 61 -7.88 -5.47 -0.60
CA LYS A 61 -7.80 -6.38 0.55
C LYS A 61 -8.10 -5.67 1.88
N MET A 62 -7.57 -4.47 2.09
CA MET A 62 -7.87 -3.66 3.27
C MET A 62 -9.36 -3.29 3.34
N VAL A 63 -9.95 -2.82 2.24
CA VAL A 63 -11.36 -2.43 2.19
C VAL A 63 -12.28 -3.63 2.43
N MET A 64 -11.96 -4.79 1.85
CA MET A 64 -12.72 -6.01 2.11
C MET A 64 -12.63 -6.44 3.58
N HIS A 65 -11.43 -6.39 4.19
CA HIS A 65 -11.21 -6.70 5.60
C HIS A 65 -11.99 -5.74 6.52
N ALA A 66 -11.85 -4.43 6.30
CA ALA A 66 -12.57 -3.40 7.03
C ALA A 66 -14.09 -3.56 6.92
N ARG A 67 -14.60 -3.86 5.71
CA ARG A 67 -16.03 -4.12 5.52
C ARG A 67 -16.50 -5.38 6.27
N SER A 68 -15.68 -6.42 6.33
CA SER A 68 -16.01 -7.65 7.05
C SER A 68 -16.04 -7.48 8.57
N GLY A 69 -15.30 -6.50 9.11
CA GLY A 69 -15.32 -6.12 10.52
C GLY A 69 -16.62 -5.46 10.99
N GLY A 70 -17.46 -5.00 10.07
CA GLY A 70 -18.73 -4.35 10.40
C GLY A 70 -18.51 -3.05 11.17
N THR A 71 -18.92 -3.02 12.45
CA THR A 71 -18.74 -1.88 13.35
C THR A 71 -17.51 -1.98 14.24
N LEU A 72 -16.80 -3.11 14.19
CA LEU A 72 -15.61 -3.34 15.00
C LEU A 72 -14.38 -2.75 14.32
N GLU A 73 -13.48 -2.23 15.13
CA GLU A 73 -12.14 -1.89 14.67
C GLU A 73 -11.41 -3.18 14.24
N VAL A 74 -10.75 -3.11 13.09
CA VAL A 74 -9.95 -4.20 12.55
C VAL A 74 -8.49 -3.76 12.37
N MET A 75 -7.56 -4.71 12.43
CA MET A 75 -6.15 -4.43 12.16
C MET A 75 -5.56 -5.40 11.14
N GLY A 76 -4.45 -4.98 10.56
CA GLY A 76 -3.68 -5.72 9.57
C GLY A 76 -2.26 -5.17 9.44
N LEU A 77 -1.44 -5.84 8.64
CA LEU A 77 -0.10 -5.39 8.29
C LEU A 77 -0.01 -5.04 6.80
N LEU A 78 0.86 -4.08 6.50
CA LEU A 78 1.24 -3.69 5.15
C LEU A 78 2.61 -4.25 4.81
N LEU A 79 2.75 -4.81 3.61
CA LEU A 79 4.01 -5.25 3.02
C LEU A 79 4.40 -4.29 1.91
N GLY A 80 5.65 -3.85 1.91
CA GLY A 80 6.07 -2.78 1.03
C GLY A 80 7.57 -2.48 1.07
N LYS A 81 7.94 -1.36 0.44
CA LYS A 81 9.30 -0.82 0.42
C LYS A 81 9.28 0.70 0.53
N VAL A 82 10.46 1.29 0.72
CA VAL A 82 10.65 2.74 0.71
C VAL A 82 11.37 3.13 -0.56
N ASP A 83 10.87 4.13 -1.29
CA ASP A 83 11.60 4.72 -2.41
C ASP A 83 11.79 6.21 -2.15
N ALA A 84 13.02 6.60 -1.83
CA ALA A 84 13.36 7.94 -1.34
C ALA A 84 12.43 8.38 -0.19
N ASN A 85 11.62 9.43 -0.40
CA ASN A 85 10.66 10.01 0.53
C ASN A 85 9.24 9.45 0.39
N THR A 86 9.07 8.39 -0.40
CA THR A 86 7.77 7.75 -0.69
C THR A 86 7.70 6.36 -0.07
N MET A 87 6.62 6.09 0.67
CA MET A 87 6.29 4.73 1.12
C MET A 87 5.49 4.01 0.03
N ILE A 88 5.81 2.74 -0.25
CA ILE A 88 5.09 1.94 -1.26
C ILE A 88 4.50 0.71 -0.59
N ALA A 89 3.17 0.67 -0.43
CA ALA A 89 2.41 -0.47 0.05
C ALA A 89 2.05 -1.39 -1.12
N MET A 90 2.69 -2.55 -1.20
CA MET A 90 2.55 -3.51 -2.30
C MET A 90 1.47 -4.56 -2.00
N ASP A 91 1.35 -5.00 -0.75
CA ASP A 91 0.31 -5.94 -0.31
C ASP A 91 -0.12 -5.66 1.15
N SER A 92 -1.21 -6.29 1.59
CA SER A 92 -1.75 -6.20 2.95
C SER A 92 -2.28 -7.53 3.44
N PHE A 93 -2.34 -7.77 4.75
CA PHE A 93 -3.03 -8.95 5.30
C PHE A 93 -3.61 -8.67 6.68
N ALA A 94 -4.72 -9.34 6.99
CA ALA A 94 -5.41 -9.21 8.27
C ALA A 94 -4.61 -9.86 9.41
N LEU A 95 -4.66 -9.25 10.58
CA LEU A 95 -4.23 -9.88 11.83
C LEU A 95 -5.44 -10.53 12.52
N PRO A 96 -5.27 -11.64 13.26
CA PRO A 96 -6.36 -12.31 13.97
C PRO A 96 -6.72 -11.54 15.25
N VAL A 97 -7.27 -10.35 15.11
CA VAL A 97 -7.71 -9.50 16.22
C VAL A 97 -9.22 -9.26 16.12
N GLU A 98 -9.91 -9.37 17.24
CA GLU A 98 -11.33 -9.03 17.37
C GLU A 98 -11.45 -7.86 18.35
N GLY A 99 -11.86 -6.68 17.85
CA GLY A 99 -12.30 -5.53 18.66
C GLY A 99 -11.22 -4.90 19.54
N THR A 100 -10.88 -3.64 19.26
CA THR A 100 -10.20 -2.77 20.23
C THR A 100 -11.21 -1.79 20.82
#